data_AF-A0A832I796-F1
#
_entry.id   AF-A0A832I796-F1
#
_cell.length_a   1.000
_cell.length_b   1.000
_cell.length_c   1.000
_cell.angle_alpha   90.00
_cell.angle_beta   90.00
_cell.angle_gamma   90.00
#
_symmetry.space_group_name_H-M   'P 1'
#
loop_
_entity.id
_entity.type
_entity.pdbx_description
1 polymer ?
#
loop_
_entity_poly.entity_id
_entity_poly.type
_entity_poly.pdbx_seq_one_letter_code
_entity_poly.pdbx_strand_id
1 'polypeptide(L)'
;MKQLNELFDLKARPSHHLMVYCGLIFFVANFLGLIASVIVVASWSLYANRFLGVTQGLSFVSGLGLFVGFLKWRGSIREIQRQLAERFPKYSSLILTGDELWMLLGLSASVAGLFVTLVLPFGFLLLLAGLVMLEYQLLSAMKSLEGQEQKFFSENDVQISTCLSKTYDVSYLIYSLVTLYGHSFVRMQENLEAIECYLKVRQDILGR
;
A
#
# COMPACT_ATOMS: atom_id res chain seq x y z
N MET A 1 0.30 19.31 14.52
CA MET A 1 0.90 20.00 13.36
C MET A 1 2.13 19.27 12.78
N LYS A 2 3.16 18.91 13.58
CA LYS A 2 4.33 18.15 13.09
C LYS A 2 4.00 16.85 12.33
N GLN A 3 3.16 15.99 12.88
CA GLN A 3 2.77 14.71 12.25
C GLN A 3 1.96 14.88 10.95
N LEU A 4 1.23 16.00 10.80
CA LEU A 4 0.48 16.27 9.57
C LEU A 4 1.44 16.73 8.45
N ASN A 5 2.44 17.54 8.78
CA ASN A 5 3.49 17.93 7.83
C ASN A 5 4.34 16.73 7.40
N GLU A 6 4.62 15.80 8.31
CA GLU A 6 5.28 14.54 7.98
C GLU A 6 4.43 13.66 7.06
N LEU A 7 3.09 13.72 7.11
CA LEU A 7 2.23 12.99 6.18
C LEU A 7 2.38 13.52 4.75
N PHE A 8 2.49 14.84 4.56
CA PHE A 8 2.56 15.46 3.23
C PHE A 8 3.98 15.69 2.70
N ASP A 9 5.02 15.48 3.51
CA ASP A 9 6.40 15.42 3.00
C ASP A 9 6.63 14.11 2.24
N LEU A 10 6.38 14.14 0.93
CA LEU A 10 6.53 13.00 0.03
C LEU A 10 7.98 12.50 -0.08
N LYS A 11 8.97 13.25 0.41
CA LYS A 11 10.39 12.84 0.42
C LYS A 11 10.77 12.06 1.67
N ALA A 12 10.01 12.19 2.76
CA ALA A 12 10.25 11.45 3.99
C ALA A 12 9.69 10.02 3.91
N ARG A 13 10.39 9.05 4.53
CA ARG A 13 9.87 7.70 4.71
C ARG A 13 8.57 7.74 5.51
N PRO A 14 7.56 6.94 5.18
CA PRO A 14 6.34 6.89 5.96
C PRO A 14 6.62 6.33 7.35
N SER A 15 5.97 6.89 8.36
CA SER A 15 6.11 6.44 9.75
C SER A 15 5.45 5.06 9.93
N HIS A 16 6.25 4.10 10.42
CA HIS A 16 5.83 2.73 10.71
C HIS A 16 4.56 2.69 11.57
N HIS A 17 4.58 3.39 12.71
CA HIS A 17 3.45 3.42 13.63
C HIS A 17 2.21 4.03 13.01
N LEU A 18 2.38 5.10 12.23
CA LEU A 18 1.27 5.77 11.57
C LEU A 18 0.57 4.84 10.57
N MET A 19 1.36 4.09 9.79
CA MET A 19 0.81 3.10 8.87
C MET A 19 0.03 2.01 9.60
N VAL A 20 0.59 1.44 10.68
CA VAL A 20 -0.10 0.43 11.50
C VAL A 20 -1.43 0.96 12.07
N TYR A 21 -1.45 2.19 12.61
CA TYR A 21 -2.68 2.81 13.10
C TYR A 21 -3.69 3.04 11.97
N CYS A 22 -3.26 3.55 10.82
CA CYS A 22 -4.12 3.72 9.66
C CYS A 22 -4.69 2.38 9.20
N GLY A 23 -3.90 1.30 9.16
CA GLY A 23 -4.39 -0.04 8.81
C GLY A 23 -5.42 -0.58 9.79
N LEU A 24 -5.17 -0.45 11.09
CA LEU A 24 -6.11 -0.88 12.13
C LEU A 24 -7.43 -0.12 12.04
N ILE A 25 -7.37 1.21 11.98
CA ILE A 25 -8.57 2.06 11.87
C ILE A 25 -9.31 1.75 10.58
N PHE A 26 -8.60 1.57 9.47
CA PHE A 26 -9.23 1.24 8.18
C PHE A 26 -9.95 -0.10 8.23
N PHE A 27 -9.32 -1.15 8.77
CA PHE A 27 -9.95 -2.46 8.96
C PHE A 27 -11.23 -2.36 9.79
N VAL A 28 -11.16 -1.71 10.96
CA VAL A 28 -12.33 -1.52 11.84
C VAL A 28 -13.41 -0.69 11.15
N ALA A 29 -13.03 0.38 10.46
CA ALA A 29 -13.96 1.27 9.77
C ALA A 29 -14.67 0.57 8.60
N ASN A 30 -14.01 -0.31 7.85
CA ASN A 30 -14.65 -1.09 6.79
C ASN A 30 -15.67 -2.09 7.38
N PHE A 31 -15.38 -2.74 8.50
CA PHE A 31 -16.33 -3.61 9.19
C PHE A 31 -17.57 -2.85 9.68
N LEU A 32 -17.35 -1.75 10.39
CA LEU A 32 -18.46 -0.91 10.87
C LEU A 32 -19.23 -0.28 9.71
N GLY A 33 -18.54 0.14 8.66
CA GLY A 33 -19.12 0.71 7.44
C GLY A 33 -19.99 -0.28 6.68
N LEU A 34 -19.61 -1.56 6.66
CA LEU A 34 -20.44 -2.62 6.09
C LEU A 34 -21.76 -2.75 6.85
N ILE A 35 -21.70 -2.85 8.18
CA ILE A 35 -22.88 -2.94 9.05
C ILE A 35 -23.75 -1.69 8.87
N ALA A 36 -23.15 -0.50 8.95
CA ALA A 36 -23.85 0.77 8.80
C ALA A 36 -24.55 0.89 7.45
N SER A 37 -23.88 0.50 6.37
CA SER A 37 -24.43 0.56 5.01
C SER A 37 -25.64 -0.38 4.84
N VAL A 38 -25.57 -1.59 5.38
CA VAL A 38 -26.71 -2.54 5.38
C VAL A 38 -27.90 -1.95 6.14
N ILE A 39 -27.68 -1.41 7.34
CA ILE A 39 -28.75 -0.82 8.16
C ILE A 39 -29.36 0.39 7.47
N VAL A 40 -28.56 1.28 6.86
CA VAL A 40 -29.06 2.45 6.13
C VAL A 40 -29.96 2.03 4.98
N VAL A 41 -29.52 1.08 4.16
CA VAL A 41 -30.30 0.60 3.01
C VAL A 41 -31.58 -0.11 3.46
N ALA A 42 -31.53 -0.86 4.55
CA ALA A 42 -32.68 -1.63 5.05
C ALA A 42 -33.71 -0.77 5.80
N SER A 43 -33.27 0.23 6.56
CA SER A 43 -34.15 0.95 7.51
C SER A 43 -34.43 2.40 7.18
N TRP A 44 -33.60 3.04 6.34
CA TRP A 44 -33.68 4.48 6.04
C TRP A 44 -33.68 5.38 7.30
N SER A 45 -33.18 4.86 8.42
CA SER A 45 -33.18 5.55 9.71
C SER A 45 -32.15 6.70 9.76
N LEU A 46 -32.55 7.82 10.35
CA LEU A 46 -31.67 8.97 10.59
C LEU A 46 -30.44 8.61 11.46
N TYR A 47 -30.64 7.73 12.46
CA TYR A 47 -29.55 7.28 13.33
C TYR A 47 -28.57 6.38 12.58
N ALA A 48 -29.07 5.55 11.65
CA ALA A 48 -28.23 4.73 10.78
C ALA A 48 -27.37 5.60 9.85
N ASN A 49 -27.94 6.68 9.30
CA ASN A 49 -27.18 7.63 8.47
C ASN A 49 -26.07 8.36 9.25
N ARG A 50 -26.31 8.73 10.53
CA ARG A 50 -25.27 9.32 11.38
C ARG A 50 -24.15 8.33 11.69
N PHE A 51 -24.50 7.08 12.00
CA PHE A 51 -23.52 6.03 12.23
C PHE A 51 -22.69 5.76 10.96
N LEU A 52 -23.35 5.69 9.79
CA LEU A 52 -22.68 5.59 8.50
C LEU A 52 -21.69 6.75 8.29
N GLY A 53 -22.09 8.00 8.54
CA GLY A 53 -21.21 9.17 8.42
C GLY A 53 -19.93 9.08 9.26
N VAL A 54 -20.02 8.56 10.49
CA VAL A 54 -18.84 8.31 11.34
C VAL A 54 -17.92 7.27 10.70
N THR A 55 -18.47 6.16 10.22
CA THR A 55 -17.68 5.10 9.57
C THR A 55 -17.04 5.57 8.26
N GLN A 56 -17.75 6.38 7.47
CA GLN A 56 -17.21 6.99 6.25
C GLN A 56 -16.04 7.93 6.55
N GLY A 57 -16.17 8.77 7.59
CA GLY A 57 -15.09 9.65 8.03
C GLY A 57 -13.85 8.87 8.48
N LEU A 58 -14.04 7.81 9.27
CA LEU A 58 -12.94 6.93 9.70
C LEU A 58 -12.27 6.27 8.49
N SER A 59 -13.03 5.62 7.61
CA SER A 59 -12.52 4.96 6.40
C SER A 59 -11.78 5.93 5.49
N PHE A 60 -12.29 7.16 5.35
CA PHE A 60 -11.66 8.21 4.54
C PHE A 60 -10.31 8.62 5.11
N VAL A 61 -10.25 8.98 6.40
CA VAL A 61 -9.01 9.48 7.02
C VAL A 61 -7.95 8.38 7.06
N SER A 62 -8.32 7.17 7.47
CA SER A 62 -7.37 6.06 7.55
C SER A 62 -6.95 5.57 6.16
N GLY A 63 -7.88 5.51 5.21
CA GLY A 63 -7.59 5.14 3.83
C GLY A 63 -6.71 6.16 3.12
N LEU A 64 -6.90 7.46 3.37
CA LEU A 64 -6.01 8.52 2.87
C LEU A 64 -4.60 8.37 3.47
N GLY A 65 -4.49 8.08 4.76
CA GLY A 65 -3.20 7.83 5.41
C GLY A 65 -2.46 6.65 4.77
N LEU A 66 -3.16 5.54 4.54
CA LEU A 66 -2.60 4.38 3.83
C LEU A 66 -2.18 4.72 2.40
N PHE A 67 -3.05 5.40 1.65
CA PHE A 67 -2.78 5.83 0.28
C PHE A 67 -1.50 6.66 0.17
N VAL A 68 -1.37 7.67 1.03
CA VAL A 68 -0.18 8.54 1.08
C VAL A 68 1.06 7.74 1.48
N GLY A 69 0.94 6.81 2.43
CA GLY A 69 2.03 5.90 2.80
C GLY A 69 2.53 5.06 1.62
N PHE A 70 1.62 4.44 0.87
CA PHE A 70 1.97 3.67 -0.32
C PHE A 70 2.63 4.54 -1.41
N LEU A 71 2.16 5.77 -1.60
CA LEU A 71 2.79 6.72 -2.53
C LEU A 71 4.23 7.05 -2.12
N LYS A 72 4.50 7.24 -0.83
CA LYS A 72 5.85 7.52 -0.32
C LYS A 72 6.80 6.34 -0.50
N TRP A 73 6.35 5.11 -0.23
CA TRP A 73 7.17 3.93 -0.50
C TRP A 73 7.45 3.79 -1.99
N ARG A 74 6.43 3.94 -2.84
CA ARG A 74 6.62 3.91 -4.29
C ARG A 74 7.64 4.95 -4.75
N GLY A 75 7.58 6.17 -4.21
CA GLY A 75 8.56 7.22 -4.49
C GLY A 75 9.98 6.85 -4.03
N SER A 76 10.11 6.32 -2.81
CA SER A 76 11.41 5.90 -2.25
C SER A 76 12.04 4.76 -3.05
N ILE A 77 11.24 3.78 -3.47
CA ILE A 77 11.69 2.64 -4.26
C ILE A 77 12.15 3.12 -5.65
N ARG A 78 11.37 3.96 -6.32
CA ARG A 78 11.74 4.53 -7.62
C ARG A 78 13.03 5.35 -7.56
N GLU A 79 13.23 6.10 -6.48
CA GLU A 79 14.44 6.89 -6.30
C GLU A 79 15.68 6.01 -6.12
N ILE A 80 15.59 4.93 -5.35
CA ILE A 80 16.69 3.95 -5.23
C ILE A 80 16.96 3.26 -6.56
N GLN A 81 15.91 2.83 -7.27
CA GLN A 81 16.04 2.21 -8.60
C GLN A 81 16.74 3.16 -9.58
N ARG A 82 16.40 4.45 -9.56
CA ARG A 82 17.04 5.48 -10.38
C ARG A 82 18.53 5.60 -10.06
N GLN A 83 18.89 5.67 -8.78
CA GLN A 83 20.29 5.75 -8.34
C GLN A 83 21.08 4.48 -8.70
N LEU A 84 20.45 3.30 -8.62
CA LEU A 84 21.05 2.05 -9.07
C LEU A 84 21.26 2.02 -10.59
N ALA A 85 20.30 2.53 -11.38
CA ALA A 85 20.46 2.65 -12.83
C ALA A 85 21.58 3.63 -13.22
N GLU A 86 21.75 4.72 -12.47
CA GLU A 86 22.85 5.67 -12.66
C GLU A 86 24.21 5.04 -12.35
N ARG A 87 24.30 4.19 -11.32
CA ARG A 87 25.55 3.51 -10.93
C ARG A 87 25.86 2.28 -11.79
N PHE A 88 24.84 1.53 -12.21
CA PHE A 88 24.96 0.29 -12.97
C PHE A 88 24.19 0.45 -14.29
N PRO A 89 24.84 0.80 -15.42
CA PRO A 89 24.15 1.10 -16.67
C PRO A 89 23.24 -0.04 -17.19
N LYS A 90 23.64 -1.29 -16.95
CA LYS A 90 22.88 -2.51 -17.31
C LYS A 90 21.68 -2.77 -16.38
N TYR A 91 21.55 -2.08 -15.25
CA TYR A 91 20.43 -2.24 -14.31
C TYR A 91 19.14 -1.58 -14.84
N SER A 92 19.27 -0.57 -15.70
CA SER A 92 18.13 0.14 -16.31
C SER A 92 17.15 -0.79 -17.05
N SER A 93 17.64 -1.88 -17.64
CA SER A 93 16.80 -2.87 -18.34
C SER A 93 15.95 -3.74 -17.41
N LEU A 94 16.30 -3.85 -16.12
CA LEU A 94 15.54 -4.62 -15.12
C LEU A 94 14.29 -3.86 -14.66
N ILE A 95 14.39 -2.53 -14.54
CA ILE A 95 13.32 -1.67 -14.04
C ILE A 95 12.11 -1.61 -15.00
N LEU A 96 12.35 -1.87 -16.28
CA LEU A 96 11.40 -1.69 -17.39
C LEU A 96 10.28 -2.74 -17.49
N THR A 97 10.10 -3.62 -16.49
CA THR A 97 9.16 -4.76 -16.55
C THR A 97 8.04 -4.74 -15.51
N GLY A 98 7.75 -3.60 -14.89
CA GLY A 98 6.61 -3.46 -13.98
C GLY A 98 5.28 -3.25 -14.71
N ASP A 99 4.23 -3.95 -14.29
CA ASP A 99 2.87 -3.83 -14.83
C ASP A 99 2.23 -2.50 -14.37
N GLU A 100 2.75 -1.39 -14.92
CA GLU A 100 2.46 -0.01 -14.50
C GLU A 100 0.97 0.33 -14.65
N LEU A 101 0.27 -0.35 -15.55
CA LEU A 101 -1.17 -0.24 -15.76
C LEU A 101 -1.96 -0.65 -14.52
N TRP A 102 -1.67 -1.80 -13.90
CA TRP A 102 -2.40 -2.23 -12.71
C TRP A 102 -2.10 -1.36 -11.49
N MET A 103 -0.87 -0.83 -11.39
CA MET A 103 -0.55 0.15 -10.36
C MET A 103 -1.34 1.44 -10.56
N LEU A 104 -1.46 1.93 -11.80
CA LEU A 104 -2.28 3.11 -12.12
C LEU A 104 -3.76 2.87 -11.85
N LEU A 105 -4.27 1.67 -12.13
CA LEU A 105 -5.64 1.28 -11.78
C LEU A 105 -5.87 1.24 -10.27
N GLY A 106 -4.95 0.67 -9.49
CA GLY A 106 -5.04 0.68 -8.02
C GLY A 106 -5.03 2.10 -7.46
N LEU A 107 -4.20 2.99 -8.02
CA LEU A 107 -4.16 4.41 -7.65
C LEU A 107 -5.46 5.13 -7.98
N SER A 108 -5.96 4.99 -9.21
CA SER A 108 -7.19 5.67 -9.64
C SER A 108 -8.41 5.16 -8.87
N ALA A 109 -8.50 3.86 -8.62
CA ALA A 109 -9.54 3.25 -7.79
C ALA A 109 -9.46 3.73 -6.33
N SER A 110 -8.26 3.88 -5.76
CA SER A 110 -8.10 4.44 -4.41
C SER A 110 -8.58 5.88 -4.33
N VAL A 111 -8.19 6.72 -5.31
CA VAL A 111 -8.62 8.12 -5.37
C VAL A 111 -10.13 8.23 -5.56
N ALA A 112 -10.70 7.49 -6.52
CA ALA A 112 -12.15 7.46 -6.72
C ALA A 112 -12.87 6.95 -5.46
N GLY A 113 -12.33 5.91 -4.84
CA GLY A 113 -12.83 5.35 -3.58
C GLY A 113 -12.87 6.37 -2.44
N LEU A 114 -11.86 7.23 -2.30
CA LEU A 114 -11.85 8.31 -1.30
C LEU A 114 -13.07 9.23 -1.48
N PHE A 115 -13.40 9.64 -2.70
CA PHE A 115 -14.56 10.49 -2.96
C PHE A 115 -15.87 9.74 -2.79
N VAL A 116 -15.98 8.53 -3.35
CA VAL A 116 -17.21 7.73 -3.31
C VAL A 116 -17.56 7.31 -1.88
N THR A 117 -16.56 7.05 -1.04
CA THR A 117 -16.73 6.73 0.40
C THR A 117 -17.52 7.81 1.13
N LEU A 118 -17.38 9.08 0.76
CA LEU A 118 -18.05 10.19 1.45
C LEU A 118 -19.52 10.37 1.06
N VAL A 119 -19.96 9.76 -0.04
CA VAL A 119 -21.27 10.08 -0.66
C VAL A 119 -22.22 8.90 -0.61
N LEU A 120 -21.73 7.67 -0.80
CA LEU A 120 -22.58 6.49 -0.96
C LEU A 120 -22.39 5.47 0.18
N PRO A 121 -23.47 4.81 0.63
CA PRO A 121 -23.35 3.54 1.33
C PRO A 121 -22.49 2.57 0.50
N PHE A 122 -21.69 1.73 1.17
CA PHE A 122 -20.72 0.84 0.53
C PHE A 122 -19.63 1.51 -0.32
N GLY A 123 -19.54 2.85 -0.37
CA GLY A 123 -18.49 3.54 -1.13
C GLY A 123 -17.06 3.20 -0.69
N PHE A 124 -16.91 2.81 0.59
CA PHE A 124 -15.66 2.31 1.16
C PHE A 124 -15.14 1.05 0.46
N LEU A 125 -15.99 0.25 -0.19
CA LEU A 125 -15.54 -0.97 -0.90
C LEU A 125 -14.65 -0.64 -2.10
N LEU A 126 -14.91 0.49 -2.78
CA LEU A 126 -14.05 0.94 -3.86
C LEU A 126 -12.68 1.39 -3.34
N LEU A 127 -12.67 2.09 -2.20
CA LEU A 127 -11.43 2.50 -1.53
C LEU A 127 -10.62 1.28 -1.06
N LEU A 128 -11.29 0.31 -0.43
CA LEU A 128 -10.71 -0.97 -0.05
C LEU A 128 -10.09 -1.68 -1.26
N ALA A 129 -10.85 -1.82 -2.35
CA ALA A 129 -10.37 -2.48 -3.56
C ALA A 129 -9.13 -1.79 -4.14
N GLY A 130 -9.17 -0.45 -4.24
CA GLY A 130 -8.04 0.33 -4.73
C GLY A 130 -6.79 0.17 -3.86
N LEU A 131 -6.93 0.27 -2.53
CA LEU A 131 -5.78 0.19 -1.62
C LEU A 131 -5.17 -1.21 -1.56
N VAL A 132 -5.98 -2.27 -1.50
CA VAL A 132 -5.47 -3.64 -1.51
C VAL A 132 -4.77 -3.93 -2.84
N MET A 133 -5.35 -3.49 -3.95
CA MET A 133 -4.74 -3.65 -5.27
C MET A 133 -3.41 -2.90 -5.36
N LEU A 134 -3.36 -1.66 -4.86
CA LEU A 134 -2.13 -0.86 -4.82
C LEU A 134 -1.04 -1.54 -3.99
N GLU A 135 -1.38 -2.00 -2.80
CA GLU A 135 -0.47 -2.72 -1.90
C GLU A 135 0.06 -4.01 -2.55
N TYR A 136 -0.85 -4.83 -3.07
CA TYR A 136 -0.51 -6.08 -3.75
C TYR A 136 0.45 -5.84 -4.93
N GLN A 137 0.13 -4.88 -5.80
CA GLN A 137 0.95 -4.58 -6.97
C GLN A 137 2.33 -4.04 -6.55
N LEU A 138 2.41 -3.24 -5.48
CA LEU A 138 3.68 -2.73 -4.97
C LEU A 138 4.58 -3.89 -4.49
N LEU A 139 4.05 -4.74 -3.62
CA LEU A 139 4.80 -5.85 -3.02
C LEU A 139 5.16 -6.93 -4.06
N SER A 140 4.23 -7.25 -4.96
CA SER A 140 4.46 -8.21 -6.05
C SER A 140 5.54 -7.71 -7.02
N ALA A 141 5.50 -6.42 -7.40
CA ALA A 141 6.52 -5.82 -8.25
C ALA A 141 7.90 -5.82 -7.57
N MET A 142 7.97 -5.46 -6.29
CA MET A 142 9.22 -5.50 -5.52
C MET A 142 9.80 -6.91 -5.44
N LYS A 143 8.96 -7.92 -5.19
CA LYS A 143 9.39 -9.32 -5.14
C LYS A 143 9.91 -9.80 -6.50
N SER A 144 9.19 -9.49 -7.58
CA SER A 144 9.62 -9.83 -8.93
C SER A 144 10.98 -9.21 -9.24
N LEU A 145 11.14 -7.92 -8.92
CA LEU A 145 12.38 -7.21 -9.13
C LEU A 145 13.52 -7.78 -8.27
N GLU A 146 13.30 -8.09 -7.00
CA GLU A 146 14.31 -8.72 -6.14
C GLU A 146 14.84 -10.03 -6.74
N GLY A 147 13.97 -10.85 -7.33
CA GLY A 147 14.38 -12.07 -8.03
C GLY A 147 15.23 -11.81 -9.28
N GLN A 148 14.96 -10.73 -10.01
CA GLN A 148 15.77 -10.33 -11.16
C GLN A 148 17.12 -9.72 -10.72
N GLU A 149 17.10 -8.90 -9.67
CA GLU A 149 18.28 -8.29 -9.07
C GLU A 149 19.25 -9.34 -8.53
N GLN A 150 18.76 -10.37 -7.84
CA GLN A 150 19.61 -11.46 -7.36
C GLN A 150 20.42 -12.09 -8.49
N LYS A 151 19.79 -12.33 -9.65
CA LYS A 151 20.49 -12.85 -10.83
C LYS A 151 21.52 -11.84 -11.33
N PHE A 152 21.10 -10.59 -11.55
CA PHE A 152 21.97 -9.53 -12.05
C PHE A 152 23.20 -9.29 -11.17
N PHE A 153 23.04 -9.24 -9.85
CA PHE A 153 24.14 -8.97 -8.93
C PHE A 153 24.99 -10.21 -8.66
N SER A 154 24.43 -11.42 -8.73
CA SER A 154 25.21 -12.66 -8.68
C SER A 154 26.19 -12.80 -9.85
N GLU A 155 25.81 -12.32 -11.04
CA GLU A 155 26.70 -12.25 -12.21
C GLU A 155 27.84 -11.22 -12.04
N ASN A 156 27.76 -10.36 -11.02
CA ASN A 156 28.74 -9.33 -10.69
C ASN A 156 29.40 -9.56 -9.31
N ASP A 157 29.37 -10.79 -8.79
CA ASP A 157 29.95 -11.19 -7.50
C ASP A 157 29.43 -10.42 -6.26
N VAL A 158 28.22 -9.85 -6.35
CA VAL A 158 27.56 -9.16 -5.23
C VAL A 158 26.41 -10.02 -4.71
N GLN A 159 26.54 -10.52 -3.47
CA GLN A 159 25.44 -11.23 -2.81
C GLN A 159 24.45 -10.24 -2.20
N ILE A 160 23.16 -10.46 -2.48
CA ILE A 160 22.05 -9.65 -1.98
C ILE A 160 21.15 -10.53 -1.12
N SER A 161 20.87 -10.09 0.11
CA SER A 161 19.94 -10.76 1.00
C SER A 161 18.51 -10.71 0.44
N THR A 162 17.76 -11.80 0.61
CA THR A 162 16.34 -11.86 0.22
C THR A 162 15.50 -11.20 1.31
N CYS A 163 14.78 -10.13 0.98
CA CYS A 163 13.92 -9.42 1.93
C CYS A 163 12.45 -9.82 1.79
N LEU A 164 11.99 -10.11 0.57
CA LEU A 164 10.61 -10.49 0.27
C LEU A 164 10.47 -12.01 0.23
N SER A 165 10.43 -12.65 1.41
CA SER A 165 10.38 -14.10 1.54
C SER A 165 9.01 -14.73 1.20
N LYS A 166 7.91 -13.98 1.35
CA LYS A 166 6.54 -14.51 1.24
C LYS A 166 5.96 -14.42 -0.16
N THR A 167 4.99 -15.28 -0.47
CA THR A 167 4.19 -15.18 -1.71
C THR A 167 3.18 -14.04 -1.58
N TYR A 168 3.38 -13.01 -2.40
CA TYR A 168 2.37 -12.01 -2.74
C TYR A 168 1.68 -12.48 -4.02
N ASP A 169 0.81 -13.46 -3.85
CA ASP A 169 0.04 -14.07 -4.94
C ASP A 169 -1.39 -13.52 -4.97
N VAL A 170 -2.20 -13.98 -5.92
CA VAL A 170 -3.61 -13.57 -6.04
C VAL A 170 -4.40 -13.89 -4.76
N SER A 171 -4.00 -14.92 -4.00
CA SER A 171 -4.59 -15.25 -2.71
C SER A 171 -4.45 -14.11 -1.70
N TYR A 172 -3.31 -13.43 -1.66
CA TYR A 172 -3.12 -12.23 -0.83
C TYR A 172 -4.17 -11.16 -1.12
N LEU A 173 -4.35 -10.83 -2.41
CA LEU A 173 -5.34 -9.87 -2.87
C LEU A 173 -6.76 -10.29 -2.44
N ILE A 174 -7.15 -11.54 -2.72
CA ILE A 174 -8.48 -12.05 -2.40
C ILE A 174 -8.74 -12.02 -0.90
N TYR A 175 -7.81 -12.53 -0.08
CA TYR A 175 -8.00 -12.55 1.37
C TYR A 175 -8.07 -11.15 1.95
N SER A 176 -7.25 -10.21 1.49
CA SER A 176 -7.33 -8.82 1.93
C SER A 176 -8.65 -8.14 1.55
N LEU A 177 -9.25 -8.48 0.41
CA LEU A 177 -10.58 -7.97 0.04
C LEU A 177 -11.70 -8.59 0.90
N VAL A 178 -11.75 -9.91 0.98
CA VAL A 178 -12.83 -10.64 1.68
C VAL A 178 -12.82 -10.35 3.18
N THR A 179 -11.64 -10.16 3.77
CA THR A 179 -11.49 -9.82 5.19
C THR A 179 -11.54 -8.31 5.45
N LEU A 180 -11.97 -7.49 4.48
CA LEU A 180 -12.11 -6.04 4.62
C LEU A 180 -10.83 -5.36 5.13
N TYR A 181 -9.70 -5.70 4.51
CA TYR A 181 -8.33 -5.29 4.86
C TYR A 181 -7.67 -6.08 6.01
N GLY A 182 -8.37 -7.02 6.64
CA GLY A 182 -7.87 -7.78 7.79
C GLY A 182 -6.58 -8.56 7.52
N HIS A 183 -6.51 -9.26 6.39
CA HIS A 183 -5.31 -10.02 6.00
C HIS A 183 -4.09 -9.10 5.79
N SER A 184 -4.27 -7.98 5.07
CA SER A 184 -3.23 -6.95 4.91
C SER A 184 -2.79 -6.39 6.27
N PHE A 185 -3.74 -6.08 7.16
CA PHE A 185 -3.43 -5.54 8.48
C PHE A 185 -2.60 -6.51 9.33
N VAL A 186 -3.00 -7.78 9.44
CA VAL A 186 -2.26 -8.80 10.21
C VAL A 186 -0.83 -8.96 9.73
N ARG A 187 -0.61 -8.84 8.41
CA ARG A 187 0.70 -8.97 7.79
C ARG A 187 1.43 -7.63 7.63
N MET A 188 0.84 -6.53 8.09
CA MET A 188 1.36 -5.21 7.78
C MET A 188 2.76 -5.03 8.35
N GLN A 189 2.99 -5.35 9.62
CA GLN A 189 4.32 -5.21 10.22
C GLN A 189 5.39 -5.96 9.43
N GLU A 190 5.12 -7.22 9.07
CA GLU A 190 6.05 -8.02 8.27
C GLU A 190 6.31 -7.40 6.89
N ASN A 191 5.27 -6.86 6.23
CA ASN A 191 5.40 -6.19 4.94
C ASN A 191 6.24 -4.92 5.05
N LEU A 192 6.07 -4.14 6.12
CA LEU A 192 6.84 -2.92 6.35
C LEU A 192 8.32 -3.23 6.59
N GLU A 193 8.61 -4.24 7.41
CA GLU A 193 9.98 -4.74 7.66
C GLU A 193 10.63 -5.24 6.36
N ALA A 194 9.87 -5.95 5.51
CA ALA A 194 10.36 -6.41 4.21
C ALA A 194 10.69 -5.25 3.26
N ILE A 195 9.84 -4.21 3.21
CA ILE A 195 10.11 -3.00 2.42
C ILE A 195 11.35 -2.29 2.93
N GLU A 196 11.51 -2.13 4.25
CA GLU A 196 12.69 -1.47 4.81
C GLU A 196 13.97 -2.26 4.59
N CYS A 197 13.93 -3.59 4.75
CA CYS A 197 15.03 -4.48 4.39
C CYS A 197 15.42 -4.26 2.92
N TYR A 198 14.42 -4.27 2.02
CA TYR A 198 14.67 -4.08 0.59
C TYR A 198 15.37 -2.74 0.32
N LEU A 199 14.84 -1.63 0.87
CA LEU A 199 15.43 -0.31 0.70
C LEU A 199 16.86 -0.24 1.28
N LYS A 200 17.08 -0.78 2.48
CA LYS A 200 18.38 -0.73 3.16
C LYS A 200 19.46 -1.46 2.37
N VAL A 201 19.19 -2.69 1.93
CA VAL A 201 20.16 -3.50 1.18
C VAL A 201 20.60 -2.80 -0.10
N ARG A 202 19.70 -2.11 -0.79
CA ARG A 202 20.04 -1.36 -2.01
C ARG A 202 20.74 -0.03 -1.72
N GLN A 203 20.48 0.59 -0.58
CA GLN A 203 21.28 1.73 -0.11
C GLN A 203 22.72 1.33 0.22
N ASP A 204 22.90 0.17 0.87
CA ASP A 204 24.23 -0.37 1.18
C ASP A 204 25.04 -0.61 -0.11
N ILE A 205 24.41 -1.13 -1.17
CA ILE A 205 25.02 -1.28 -2.51
C ILE A 205 25.42 0.08 -3.09
N LEU A 206 24.61 1.11 -2.85
CA LEU A 206 24.90 2.48 -3.25
C LEU A 206 25.96 3.16 -2.36
N GLY A 207 26.41 2.53 -1.27
CA GLY A 207 27.39 3.06 -0.33
C GLY A 207 26.84 4.15 0.59
N ARG A 208 25.55 4.05 0.97
CA ARG A 208 24.83 5.03 1.80
C ARG A 208 24.23 4.40 3.04
#